data_AF-A0AAJ5EK52-F1
#
_entry.id   AF-A0AAJ5EK52-F1
#
_cell.length_a   1.000
_cell.length_b   1.000
_cell.length_c   1.000
_cell.angle_alpha   90.00
_cell.angle_beta   90.00
_cell.angle_gamma   90.00
#
_symmetry.space_group_name_H-M   'P 1'
#
loop_
_entity.id
_entity.type
_entity.pdbx_description
1 polymer ?
#
loop_
_entity_poly.entity_id
_entity_poly.type
_entity_poly.pdbx_seq_one_letter_code
_entity_poly.pdbx_strand_id
1 'polypeptide(L)'
;MSESGKLIQTEVPLLGKIIVRDLFTAGRVPLFLLILLFFSAITVVLTTHMTRQAISQKDVALEGREQLDEEWRNLILEENALSEHSRVQKMATSELEMKRPDSDKEVIVKL
;
A
#
# COMPACT_ATOMS: atom_id res chain seq x y z
N MET A 1 57.19 -32.14 -63.30
CA MET A 1 55.77 -32.54 -63.38
C MET A 1 55.33 -33.00 -62.00
N SER A 2 54.21 -32.46 -61.51
CA SER A 2 53.52 -32.74 -60.23
C SER A 2 53.66 -31.67 -59.14
N GLU A 3 53.18 -30.46 -59.45
CA GLU A 3 52.68 -29.48 -58.47
C GLU A 3 51.18 -29.75 -58.19
N SER A 4 50.84 -30.89 -57.60
CA SER A 4 49.43 -31.22 -57.33
C SER A 4 49.22 -31.75 -55.92
N GLY A 5 49.40 -30.87 -54.93
CA GLY A 5 49.21 -31.22 -53.52
C GLY A 5 48.86 -30.06 -52.61
N LYS A 6 48.44 -28.90 -53.14
CA LYS A 6 48.16 -27.72 -52.31
C LYS A 6 46.83 -27.06 -52.63
N LEU A 7 45.79 -27.85 -52.83
CA LEU A 7 44.45 -27.32 -53.04
C LEU A 7 43.57 -27.87 -51.92
N ILE A 8 42.87 -26.95 -51.25
CA ILE A 8 41.86 -27.17 -50.21
C ILE A 8 42.41 -27.31 -48.77
N GLN A 9 43.21 -26.33 -48.35
CA GLN A 9 43.17 -25.88 -46.96
C GLN A 9 42.10 -24.79 -46.87
N THR A 10 40.83 -25.19 -46.79
CA THR A 10 39.75 -24.27 -46.46
C THR A 10 39.84 -23.97 -44.97
N GLU A 11 40.55 -22.89 -44.65
CA GLU A 11 40.35 -22.13 -43.42
C GLU A 11 38.83 -21.97 -43.28
N VAL A 12 38.18 -22.75 -42.40
CA VAL A 12 36.78 -22.51 -42.06
C VAL A 12 36.76 -21.13 -41.43
N PRO A 13 36.29 -20.07 -42.13
CA PRO A 13 36.24 -18.78 -41.50
C PRO A 13 35.30 -18.96 -40.33
N LEU A 14 35.74 -18.53 -39.14
CA LEU A 14 34.99 -18.63 -37.89
C LEU A 14 33.58 -18.02 -38.11
N LEU A 15 32.61 -18.83 -38.55
CA LEU A 15 31.31 -18.33 -39.02
C LEU A 15 30.61 -17.58 -37.88
N GLY A 16 30.79 -18.05 -36.65
CA GLY A 16 30.34 -17.37 -35.45
C GLY A 16 30.91 -15.95 -35.31
N LYS A 17 32.17 -15.71 -35.67
CA LYS A 17 32.77 -14.37 -35.60
C LYS A 17 32.19 -13.43 -36.65
N ILE A 18 31.85 -13.96 -37.83
CA ILE A 18 31.22 -13.18 -38.91
C ILE A 18 29.77 -12.86 -38.54
N ILE A 19 28.99 -13.84 -38.06
CA ILE A 19 27.61 -13.63 -37.61
C ILE A 19 27.55 -12.65 -36.44
N VAL A 20 28.44 -12.76 -35.46
CA VAL A 20 28.53 -11.81 -34.35
C VAL A 20 28.88 -10.41 -34.87
N ARG A 21 29.83 -10.29 -35.82
CA ARG A 21 30.18 -9.00 -36.42
C ARG A 21 29.05 -8.40 -37.24
N ASP A 22 28.30 -9.21 -37.98
CA ASP A 22 27.17 -8.76 -38.80
C ASP A 22 25.97 -8.38 -37.92
N LEU A 23 25.71 -9.14 -36.87
CA LEU A 23 24.71 -8.81 -35.85
C LEU A 23 25.05 -7.50 -35.13
N PHE A 24 26.33 -7.22 -34.85
CA PHE A 24 26.76 -5.94 -34.28
C PHE A 24 26.82 -4.79 -35.30
N THR A 25 26.97 -5.06 -36.59
CA THR A 25 27.13 -4.03 -37.62
C THR A 25 25.79 -3.64 -38.26
N ALA A 26 24.98 -4.61 -38.68
CA ALA A 26 23.64 -4.42 -39.22
C ALA A 26 22.55 -4.44 -38.13
N GLY A 27 22.75 -5.19 -37.05
CA GLY A 27 21.77 -5.38 -35.97
C GLY A 27 21.85 -4.38 -34.82
N ARG A 28 22.47 -3.19 -34.99
CA ARG A 28 22.52 -2.16 -33.93
C ARG A 28 21.14 -1.77 -33.41
N VAL A 29 20.19 -1.59 -34.33
CA VAL A 29 18.79 -1.25 -34.00
C VAL A 29 18.07 -2.36 -33.23
N PRO A 30 18.06 -3.63 -33.70
CA PRO A 30 17.42 -4.71 -32.94
C PRO A 30 18.11 -5.01 -31.61
N LEU A 31 19.44 -4.88 -31.52
CA LEU A 31 20.17 -5.04 -30.25
C LEU A 31 19.75 -3.96 -29.23
N PHE A 32 19.62 -2.72 -29.68
CA PHE A 32 19.19 -1.61 -28.82
C PHE A 32 17.74 -1.80 -28.34
N LEU A 33 16.84 -2.22 -29.24
CA LEU A 33 15.46 -2.57 -28.90
C LEU A 33 15.38 -3.71 -27.89
N LEU A 34 16.22 -4.74 -28.03
CA LEU A 34 16.30 -5.85 -27.09
C LEU A 34 16.71 -5.33 -25.70
N ILE A 35 17.77 -4.52 -25.62
CA ILE A 35 18.20 -3.93 -24.34
C ILE A 35 17.09 -3.08 -23.72
N LEU A 36 16.42 -2.24 -24.52
CA LEU A 36 15.30 -1.41 -24.06
C LEU A 36 14.14 -2.26 -23.51
N LEU A 37 13.83 -3.38 -24.17
CA LEU A 37 12.80 -4.31 -23.72
C LEU A 37 13.15 -4.94 -22.37
N PHE A 38 14.40 -5.38 -22.19
CA PHE A 38 14.87 -5.91 -20.90
C PHE A 38 14.79 -4.86 -19.80
N PHE A 39 15.23 -3.63 -20.08
CA PHE A 39 15.10 -2.51 -19.14
C PHE A 39 13.64 -2.23 -18.77
N SER A 40 12.74 -2.24 -19.75
CA SER A 40 11.30 -2.06 -19.53
C SER A 40 10.74 -3.16 -18.61
N ALA A 41 11.07 -4.42 -18.90
CA ALA A 41 10.63 -5.55 -18.08
C ALA A 41 11.11 -5.44 -16.62
N ILE A 42 12.38 -5.12 -16.40
CA ILE A 42 12.94 -4.91 -15.05
C ILE A 42 12.25 -3.74 -14.36
N THR A 43 12.05 -2.63 -15.07
CA THR A 43 11.40 -1.41 -14.54
C THR A 43 9.97 -1.70 -14.09
N VAL A 44 9.20 -2.48 -14.85
CA VAL A 44 7.84 -2.89 -14.48
C VAL A 44 7.86 -3.71 -13.18
N VAL A 45 8.74 -4.71 -13.09
CA VAL A 45 8.86 -5.56 -11.88
C VAL A 45 9.25 -4.74 -10.65
N LEU A 46 10.23 -3.84 -10.79
CA LEU A 46 10.64 -2.94 -9.72
C LEU A 46 9.51 -1.99 -9.32
N THR A 47 8.76 -1.46 -10.30
CA THR A 47 7.59 -0.61 -10.04
C THR A 47 6.54 -1.38 -9.26
N THR A 48 6.25 -2.63 -9.59
CA THR A 48 5.31 -3.48 -8.82
C THR A 48 5.81 -3.70 -7.39
N HIS A 49 7.10 -3.96 -7.19
CA HIS A 49 7.67 -4.15 -5.86
C HIS A 49 7.62 -2.87 -5.02
N MET A 50 8.01 -1.73 -5.61
CA MET A 50 7.94 -0.41 -4.97
C MET A 50 6.51 0.01 -4.67
N THR A 51 5.57 -0.30 -5.57
CA THR A 51 4.14 -0.04 -5.39
C THR A 51 3.61 -0.81 -4.18
N ARG A 52 4.03 -2.07 -3.99
CA ARG A 52 3.64 -2.86 -2.81
C ARG A 52 4.16 -2.23 -1.50
N GLN A 53 5.39 -1.73 -1.47
CA GLN A 53 5.94 -1.08 -0.28
C GLN A 53 5.30 0.29 -0.01
N ALA A 54 5.06 1.09 -1.06
CA ALA A 54 4.41 2.38 -0.95
C ALA A 54 2.94 2.27 -0.50
N ILE A 55 2.22 1.23 -0.97
CA ILE A 55 0.87 0.92 -0.52
C ILE A 55 0.87 0.53 0.96
N SER A 56 1.81 -0.33 1.39
CA SER A 56 1.88 -0.74 2.80
C SER A 56 2.06 0.42 3.78
N GLN A 57 2.88 1.43 3.44
CA GLN A 57 3.05 2.60 4.30
C GLN A 57 1.78 3.47 4.34
N LYS A 58 1.10 3.61 3.22
CA LYS A 58 -0.19 4.32 3.14
C LYS A 58 -1.26 3.59 3.97
N ASP A 59 -1.29 2.26 3.91
CA ASP A 59 -2.28 1.45 4.62
C ASP A 59 -2.13 1.57 6.15
N VAL A 60 -0.89 1.56 6.66
CA VAL A 60 -0.63 1.76 8.11
C VAL A 60 -1.12 3.13 8.60
N ALA A 61 -0.87 4.18 7.81
CA ALA A 61 -1.34 5.52 8.16
C ALA A 61 -2.88 5.64 8.10
N LEU A 62 -3.55 4.88 7.22
CA LEU A 62 -5.01 4.81 7.17
C LEU A 62 -5.58 4.05 8.37
N GLU A 63 -4.98 2.92 8.74
CA GLU A 63 -5.41 2.11 9.89
C GLU A 63 -5.41 2.92 11.19
N GLY A 64 -4.36 3.71 11.43
CA GLY A 64 -4.32 4.59 12.61
C GLY A 64 -5.43 5.66 12.61
N ARG A 65 -5.84 6.16 11.43
CA ARG A 65 -6.95 7.12 11.34
C ARG A 65 -8.29 6.47 11.61
N GLU A 66 -8.49 5.24 11.14
CA GLU A 66 -9.72 4.47 11.38
C GLU A 66 -9.90 4.17 12.87
N GLN A 67 -8.83 3.81 13.58
CA GLN A 67 -8.88 3.59 15.03
C GLN A 67 -9.29 4.86 15.79
N LEU A 68 -8.70 6.00 15.46
CA LEU A 68 -9.06 7.28 16.09
C LEU A 68 -10.52 7.69 15.81
N ASP A 69 -11.04 7.40 14.61
CA ASP A 69 -12.44 7.69 14.26
C ASP A 69 -13.41 6.82 15.07
N GLU A 70 -13.06 5.55 15.30
CA GLU A 70 -13.83 4.66 16.15
C GLU A 70 -13.85 5.15 17.61
N GLU A 71 -12.70 5.50 18.16
CA GLU A 71 -12.60 6.06 19.51
C GLU A 71 -13.40 7.36 19.64
N TRP A 72 -13.27 8.27 18.67
CA TRP A 72 -14.01 9.53 18.67
C TRP A 72 -15.52 9.30 18.60
N ARG A 73 -15.98 8.38 17.77
CA ARG A 73 -17.40 8.02 17.69
C ARG A 73 -17.91 7.45 19.01
N ASN A 74 -17.11 6.64 19.70
CA ASN A 74 -17.47 6.11 21.01
C ASN A 74 -17.57 7.23 22.07
N LEU A 75 -16.61 8.17 22.08
CA LEU A 75 -16.64 9.33 22.98
C LEU A 75 -17.88 10.20 22.74
N ILE A 76 -18.28 10.42 21.49
CA ILE A 76 -19.51 11.16 21.17
C ILE A 76 -20.74 10.44 21.72
N LEU A 77 -20.81 9.11 21.63
CA LEU A 77 -21.93 8.34 22.19
C LEU A 77 -21.98 8.46 23.71
N GLU A 78 -20.83 8.44 24.37
CA GLU A 78 -20.72 8.64 25.81
C GLU A 78 -21.14 10.05 26.22
N GLU A 79 -20.68 11.09 25.52
CA GLU A 79 -21.07 12.48 25.77
C GLU A 79 -22.57 12.69 25.56
N ASN A 80 -23.15 12.13 24.49
CA ASN A 80 -24.59 12.22 24.24
C ASN A 80 -25.38 11.51 25.34
N ALA A 81 -24.96 10.33 25.79
CA ALA A 81 -25.62 9.63 26.90
C ALA A 81 -25.56 10.44 28.21
N LEU A 82 -24.41 11.07 28.49
CA LEU A 82 -24.22 11.94 29.65
C LEU A 82 -25.04 13.24 29.55
N SER A 83 -25.12 13.82 28.35
CA SER A 83 -25.89 15.03 28.05
C SER A 83 -27.39 14.78 28.11
N GLU A 84 -27.89 13.63 27.63
CA GLU A 84 -29.28 13.23 27.79
C GLU A 84 -29.65 13.08 29.27
N HIS A 85 -28.81 12.41 30.07
CA HIS A 85 -29.00 12.34 31.53
C HIS A 85 -28.95 13.72 32.18
N SER A 86 -27.96 14.55 31.83
CA SER A 86 -27.81 15.92 32.35
C SER A 86 -29.02 16.80 32.00
N ARG A 87 -29.55 16.69 30.77
CA ARG A 87 -30.73 17.43 30.30
C ARG A 87 -31.98 17.01 31.05
N VAL A 88 -32.20 15.70 31.26
CA VAL A 88 -33.32 15.19 32.03
C VAL A 88 -33.22 15.63 33.49
N GLN A 89 -32.03 15.58 34.10
CA GLN A 89 -31.81 16.01 35.48
C GLN A 89 -32.00 17.52 35.66
N LYS A 90 -31.54 18.34 34.70
CA LYS A 90 -31.76 19.79 34.71
C LYS A 90 -33.23 20.13 34.56
N MET A 91 -33.93 19.48 33.62
CA MET A 91 -35.36 19.70 33.38
C MET A 91 -36.20 19.25 34.60
N ALA A 92 -35.85 18.14 35.24
CA ALA A 92 -36.50 17.70 36.47
C ALA A 92 -36.22 18.63 37.67
N THR A 93 -35.06 19.29 37.71
CA THR A 93 -34.74 20.22 38.80
C THR A 93 -35.36 21.60 38.57
N SER A 94 -35.38 22.11 37.33
CA SER A 94 -35.87 23.46 37.03
C SER A 94 -37.37 23.54 36.74
N GLU A 95 -37.94 22.57 36.03
CA GLU A 95 -39.37 22.59 35.65
C GLU A 95 -40.27 21.91 36.70
N LEU A 96 -39.74 20.99 37.51
CA LEU A 96 -40.50 20.25 38.52
C LEU A 96 -40.16 20.63 39.97
N GLU A 97 -39.35 21.68 40.20
CA GLU A 97 -38.89 22.13 41.53
C GLU A 97 -38.39 20.98 42.45
N MET A 98 -37.82 19.91 41.87
CA MET A 98 -37.37 18.77 42.66
C MET A 98 -36.18 19.16 43.53
N LYS A 99 -36.44 19.35 44.83
CA LYS A 99 -35.43 19.58 45.86
C LYS A 99 -34.99 18.22 46.42
N ARG A 100 -33.67 17.95 46.41
CA ARG A 100 -33.11 16.73 47.02
C ARG A 100 -33.56 16.67 48.50
N PRO A 101 -34.28 15.63 48.95
CA PRO A 101 -34.75 15.57 50.32
C PRO A 101 -33.55 15.49 51.26
N ASP A 102 -33.57 16.29 52.33
CA ASP A 102 -32.64 16.17 53.44
C ASP A 102 -32.76 14.78 54.09
N SER A 103 -31.67 14.27 54.67
CA SER A 103 -31.56 12.90 55.22
C SER A 103 -32.62 12.54 56.29
N ASP A 104 -33.37 13.51 56.77
CA ASP A 104 -34.47 13.36 57.73
C ASP A 104 -35.82 12.94 57.10
N LYS A 105 -35.93 12.87 55.75
CA LYS A 105 -37.18 12.51 55.05
C LYS A 105 -37.08 11.30 54.11
N GLU A 106 -36.10 10.42 54.36
CA GLU A 106 -35.93 9.21 53.57
C GLU A 106 -36.73 8.05 54.18
N VAL A 107 -37.83 7.66 53.53
CA VAL A 107 -38.60 6.46 53.93
C VAL A 107 -38.09 5.26 53.14
N ILE A 108 -37.29 4.43 53.78
CA ILE A 108 -36.78 3.18 53.20
C ILE A 108 -37.90 2.14 53.24
N VAL A 109 -38.49 1.83 52.08
CA VAL A 109 -39.41 0.70 51.94
C VAL A 109 -38.59 -0.57 51.71
N LYS A 110 -38.55 -1.46 52.70
CA LYS A 110 -38.07 -2.84 52.52
C LYS A 110 -39.19 -3.67 51.90
N LEU A 111 -38.86 -4.37 50.82
CA LEU A 111 -39.67 -5.39 50.16
C LEU A 111 -39.95 -6.57 51.10
#